data_AF-A0A925ILM4-F1
#
_entry.id   AF-A0A925ILM4-F1
#
_cell.length_a   1.000
_cell.length_b   1.000
_cell.length_c   1.000
_cell.angle_alpha   90.00
_cell.angle_beta   90.00
_cell.angle_gamma   90.00
#
_symmetry.space_group_name_H-M   'P 1'
#
loop_
_entity.id
_entity.type
_entity.pdbx_description
1 polymer ?
#
loop_
_entity_poly.entity_id
_entity_poly.type
_entity_poly.pdbx_seq_one_letter_code
_entity_poly.pdbx_strand_id
1 'polypeptide(L)'
;MSERSAVLLRNLPIFVGLLGSSLLVINRFVTASPEPAQTRSDALGLGMSAVLVLVGLLWQQVVPDPPEASPLNGSECYEIADERFRQDFDLLKSCLLEQTRAASLLVWYQGEVLLRAGIFAESAAFIPSTIAQRVLSTAKPVYLVDLNLFPGRIEFACLPEGTRALVCQGIGQTGIVLVGSAYPRSFSPQELAWIEILAIHLEKNFTSVK
;
A
#
# COMPACT_ATOMS: atom_id res chain seq x y z
N MET A 1 -6.39 -10.38 25.72
CA MET A 1 -7.82 -10.33 25.35
C MET A 1 -7.97 -11.13 24.06
N SER A 2 -8.74 -12.22 24.04
CA SER A 2 -8.83 -13.11 22.86
C SER A 2 -9.49 -12.39 21.68
N GLU A 3 -9.09 -12.66 20.44
CA GLU A 3 -9.73 -12.11 19.22
C GLU A 3 -11.26 -12.31 19.23
N ARG A 4 -11.73 -13.43 19.79
CA ARG A 4 -13.16 -13.70 19.98
C ARG A 4 -13.84 -12.66 20.86
N SER A 5 -13.17 -12.19 21.92
CA SER A 5 -13.70 -11.15 22.81
C SER A 5 -13.81 -9.80 22.11
N ALA A 6 -12.86 -9.46 21.23
CA ALA A 6 -12.89 -8.23 20.46
C ALA A 6 -14.03 -8.20 19.44
N VAL A 7 -14.26 -9.34 18.75
CA VAL A 7 -15.39 -9.48 17.80
C VAL A 7 -16.74 -9.40 18.53
N LEU A 8 -16.86 -10.06 19.68
CA LEU A 8 -18.07 -10.00 20.51
C LEU A 8 -18.37 -8.58 21.00
N LEU A 9 -17.37 -7.85 21.48
CA LEU A 9 -17.51 -6.47 21.93
C LEU A 9 -17.90 -5.53 20.77
N ARG A 10 -17.34 -5.72 19.57
CA ARG A 10 -17.66 -4.91 18.39
C ARG A 10 -19.09 -5.09 17.91
N ASN A 11 -19.64 -6.30 18.02
CA ASN A 11 -21.00 -6.62 17.57
C ASN A 11 -22.08 -6.36 18.62
N LEU A 12 -21.70 -6.04 19.86
CA LEU A 12 -22.61 -5.85 20.99
C LEU A 12 -23.67 -4.75 20.74
N PRO A 13 -23.34 -3.56 20.21
CA PRO A 13 -24.36 -2.53 19.94
C PRO A 13 -25.40 -2.98 18.92
N ILE A 14 -24.99 -3.72 17.88
CA ILE A 14 -25.89 -4.27 16.86
C ILE A 14 -26.84 -5.28 17.51
N PHE A 15 -26.31 -6.22 18.30
CA PHE A 15 -27.11 -7.25 18.94
C PHE A 15 -28.13 -6.66 19.91
N VAL A 16 -27.70 -5.72 20.77
CA VAL A 16 -28.59 -5.04 21.71
C VAL A 16 -29.64 -4.20 20.98
N GLY A 17 -29.27 -3.49 19.91
CA GLY A 17 -30.21 -2.70 19.10
C GLY A 17 -31.25 -3.57 18.39
N LEU A 18 -30.85 -4.70 17.80
CA LEU A 18 -31.79 -5.63 17.15
C LEU A 18 -32.69 -6.35 18.16
N LEU A 19 -32.15 -6.75 19.31
CA LEU A 19 -32.93 -7.35 20.38
C LEU A 19 -33.96 -6.35 20.93
N GLY A 20 -33.53 -5.11 21.21
CA GLY A 20 -34.38 -4.06 21.74
C GLY A 20 -35.52 -3.69 20.79
N SER A 21 -35.22 -3.51 19.49
CA SER A 21 -36.26 -3.24 18.50
C SER A 21 -37.24 -4.40 18.35
N SER A 22 -36.76 -5.65 18.35
CA SER A 22 -37.61 -6.84 18.27
C SER A 22 -38.54 -6.94 19.48
N LEU A 23 -38.03 -6.72 20.69
CA LEU A 23 -38.83 -6.73 21.92
C LEU A 23 -39.90 -5.64 21.92
N LEU A 24 -39.59 -4.43 21.44
CA LEU A 24 -40.57 -3.35 21.32
C LEU A 24 -41.68 -3.66 20.30
N VAL A 25 -41.31 -4.27 19.17
CA VAL A 25 -42.28 -4.72 18.17
C VAL A 25 -43.20 -5.80 18.74
N ILE A 26 -42.65 -6.80 19.44
CA ILE A 26 -43.44 -7.84 20.11
C ILE A 26 -44.36 -7.22 21.16
N ASN A 27 -43.83 -6.32 22.01
CA ASN A 27 -44.61 -5.62 23.02
C ASN A 27 -45.78 -4.85 22.41
N ARG A 28 -45.55 -4.20 21.26
CA ARG A 28 -46.59 -3.49 20.51
C ARG A 28 -47.67 -4.41 19.94
N PHE A 29 -47.31 -5.60 19.45
CA PHE A 29 -48.28 -6.56 18.93
C PHE A 29 -49.12 -7.22 20.02
N VAL A 30 -48.56 -7.45 21.21
CA VAL A 30 -49.27 -8.05 22.35
C VAL A 30 -50.20 -7.04 23.03
N THR A 31 -49.88 -5.75 22.97
CA THR A 31 -50.67 -4.70 23.63
C THR A 31 -51.86 -4.25 22.78
N ALA A 32 -53.08 -4.65 23.17
CA ALA A 32 -54.31 -4.31 22.43
C ALA A 32 -54.72 -2.83 22.49
N SER A 33 -54.45 -2.13 23.59
CA SER A 33 -54.79 -0.71 23.78
C SER A 33 -53.66 0.03 24.54
N PRO A 34 -52.63 0.53 23.84
CA PRO A 34 -51.46 1.14 24.46
C PRO A 34 -51.79 2.52 25.02
N GLU A 35 -51.32 2.81 26.23
CA GLU A 35 -51.44 4.13 26.83
C GLU A 35 -50.58 5.18 26.09
N PRO A 36 -50.90 6.48 26.19
CA PRO A 36 -50.07 7.55 25.63
C PRO A 36 -48.63 7.54 26.15
N ALA A 37 -48.42 7.17 27.42
CA ALA A 37 -47.09 7.05 28.01
C ALA A 37 -46.29 5.90 27.37
N GLN A 38 -46.92 4.75 27.14
CA GLN A 38 -46.30 3.59 26.48
C GLN A 38 -45.90 3.92 25.04
N THR A 39 -46.76 4.58 24.27
CA THR A 39 -46.46 4.96 22.88
C THR A 39 -45.25 5.90 22.77
N ARG A 40 -45.07 6.82 23.72
CA ARG A 40 -43.88 7.69 23.78
C ARG A 40 -42.61 6.91 24.11
N SER A 41 -42.70 5.96 25.04
CA SER A 41 -41.58 5.10 25.42
C SER A 41 -41.16 4.19 24.26
N ASP A 42 -42.11 3.58 23.55
CA ASP A 42 -41.85 2.75 22.38
C ASP A 42 -41.11 3.53 21.28
N ALA A 43 -41.53 4.77 21.02
CA ALA A 43 -40.87 5.64 20.03
C ALA A 43 -39.43 5.97 20.40
N LEU A 44 -39.17 6.33 21.67
CA LEU A 44 -37.81 6.59 22.16
C LEU A 44 -36.96 5.32 22.15
N GLY A 45 -37.53 4.17 22.54
CA GLY A 45 -36.85 2.88 22.54
C GLY A 45 -36.48 2.40 21.14
N LEU A 46 -37.36 2.62 20.15
CA LEU A 46 -37.07 2.30 18.76
C LEU A 46 -35.96 3.22 18.21
N GLY A 47 -36.01 4.51 18.54
CA GLY A 47 -34.95 5.46 18.21
C GLY A 47 -33.60 5.06 18.80
N MET A 48 -33.56 4.70 20.08
CA MET A 48 -32.35 4.22 20.76
C MET A 48 -31.82 2.93 20.13
N SER A 49 -32.70 1.99 19.79
CA SER A 49 -32.35 0.74 19.12
C SER A 49 -31.74 0.99 17.74
N ALA A 50 -32.31 1.91 16.95
CA ALA A 50 -31.77 2.31 15.65
C ALA A 50 -30.38 2.97 15.77
N VAL A 51 -30.19 3.85 16.75
CA VAL A 51 -28.88 4.46 17.04
C VAL A 51 -27.85 3.39 17.41
N LEU A 52 -28.20 2.41 18.25
CA LEU A 52 -27.30 1.32 18.63
C LEU A 52 -26.87 0.46 17.43
N VAL A 53 -27.79 0.14 16.52
CA VAL A 53 -27.46 -0.55 15.28
C VAL A 53 -26.52 0.29 14.43
N LEU A 54 -26.80 1.59 14.24
CA LEU A 54 -25.98 2.49 13.44
C LEU A 54 -24.56 2.65 14.02
N VAL A 55 -24.44 2.82 15.33
CA VAL A 55 -23.15 2.86 16.04
C VAL A 55 -22.38 1.55 15.85
N GLY A 56 -23.07 0.41 15.98
CA GLY A 56 -22.45 -0.89 15.75
C GLY A 56 -21.95 -1.07 14.31
N LEU A 57 -22.72 -0.61 13.31
CA LEU A 57 -22.30 -0.60 11.91
C LEU A 57 -21.10 0.34 11.67
N LEU A 58 -21.06 1.52 12.31
CA LEU A 58 -19.92 2.42 12.25
C LEU A 58 -18.65 1.80 12.86
N TRP A 59 -18.80 0.97 13.90
CA TRP A 59 -17.69 0.27 14.55
C TRP A 59 -17.17 -0.92 13.74
N GLN A 60 -17.94 -1.44 12.78
CA GLN A 60 -17.50 -2.47 11.84
C GLN A 60 -16.58 -1.91 10.74
N GLN A 61 -15.75 -0.90 11.04
CA GLN A 61 -14.78 -0.37 10.07
C GLN A 61 -14.06 -1.53 9.38
N VAL A 62 -14.17 -1.54 8.05
CA VAL A 62 -13.53 -2.52 7.17
C VAL A 62 -12.04 -2.24 7.26
N VAL A 63 -11.36 -2.89 8.21
CA VAL A 63 -9.91 -2.99 8.17
C VAL A 63 -9.62 -3.87 6.96
N PRO A 64 -9.05 -3.34 5.88
CA PRO A 64 -8.69 -4.16 4.73
C PRO A 64 -7.69 -5.20 5.21
N ASP A 65 -7.83 -6.44 4.76
CA ASP A 65 -6.84 -7.46 5.05
C ASP A 65 -5.46 -6.93 4.61
N PRO A 66 -4.44 -7.06 5.48
CA PRO A 66 -3.10 -6.65 5.11
C PRO A 66 -2.69 -7.43 3.86
N PRO A 67 -2.11 -6.77 2.85
CA PRO A 67 -1.73 -7.44 1.62
C PRO A 67 -0.72 -8.56 1.94
N GLU A 68 -0.96 -9.76 1.41
CA GLU A 68 -0.04 -10.88 1.59
C GLU A 68 1.20 -10.69 0.70
N ALA A 69 2.38 -10.83 1.31
CA ALA A 69 3.65 -10.87 0.58
C ALA A 69 3.75 -12.16 -0.23
N SER A 70 4.24 -12.02 -1.46
CA SER A 70 4.73 -13.18 -2.20
C SER A 70 6.17 -13.49 -1.77
N PRO A 71 6.57 -14.77 -1.66
CA PRO A 71 7.98 -15.10 -1.54
C PRO A 71 8.76 -14.51 -2.74
N LEU A 72 9.88 -13.88 -2.44
CA LEU A 72 10.79 -13.34 -3.45
C LEU A 72 11.83 -14.40 -3.80
N ASN A 73 11.86 -14.84 -5.06
CA ASN A 73 12.87 -15.76 -5.55
C ASN A 73 13.99 -14.96 -6.22
N GLY A 74 15.14 -14.88 -5.56
CA GLY A 74 16.32 -14.18 -6.04
C GLY A 74 17.45 -14.19 -5.02
N SER A 75 18.56 -13.57 -5.38
CA SER A 75 19.73 -13.41 -4.53
C SER A 75 19.83 -11.98 -4.00
N GLU A 76 20.29 -11.83 -2.76
CA GLU A 76 20.65 -10.52 -2.23
C GLU A 76 21.89 -9.98 -2.97
N CYS A 77 21.83 -8.72 -3.36
CA CYS A 77 22.81 -8.05 -4.20
C CYS A 77 23.05 -6.63 -3.66
N TYR A 78 24.31 -6.21 -3.66
CA TYR A 78 24.70 -4.82 -3.47
C TYR A 78 25.86 -4.48 -4.40
N GLU A 79 25.53 -3.95 -5.57
CA GLU A 79 26.47 -3.63 -6.65
C GLU A 79 26.38 -2.15 -6.99
N ILE A 80 27.53 -1.47 -7.00
CA ILE A 80 27.68 -0.08 -7.44
C ILE A 80 28.66 -0.08 -8.62
N ALA A 81 28.25 0.49 -9.74
CA ALA A 81 29.13 0.61 -10.91
C ALA A 81 30.09 1.80 -10.80
N ASP A 82 29.66 2.88 -10.16
CA ASP A 82 30.43 4.11 -10.01
C ASP A 82 30.57 4.52 -8.53
N GLU A 83 31.77 4.28 -8.01
CA GLU A 83 32.15 4.55 -6.62
C GLU A 83 32.02 6.03 -6.22
N ARG A 84 32.00 6.97 -7.17
CA ARG A 84 31.84 8.40 -6.89
C ARG A 84 30.52 8.72 -6.21
N PHE A 85 29.48 7.92 -6.47
CA PHE A 85 28.13 8.12 -5.94
C PHE A 85 27.81 7.18 -4.76
N ARG A 86 28.82 6.47 -4.21
CA ARG A 86 28.61 5.51 -3.11
C ARG A 86 27.82 6.10 -1.95
N GLN A 87 28.15 7.32 -1.50
CA GLN A 87 27.46 7.96 -0.38
C GLN A 87 25.96 8.19 -0.67
N ASP A 88 25.62 8.62 -1.89
CA ASP A 88 24.23 8.82 -2.30
C ASP A 88 23.50 7.47 -2.38
N PHE A 89 24.16 6.44 -2.93
CA PHE A 89 23.57 5.10 -3.04
C PHE A 89 23.38 4.40 -1.69
N ASP A 90 24.33 4.55 -0.77
CA ASP A 90 24.21 4.08 0.62
C ASP A 90 23.00 4.78 1.29
N LEU A 91 22.84 6.09 1.08
CA LEU A 91 21.70 6.86 1.59
C LEU A 91 20.38 6.35 1.01
N LEU A 92 20.29 6.14 -0.32
CA LEU A 92 19.08 5.59 -0.95
C LEU A 92 18.75 4.19 -0.43
N LYS A 93 19.75 3.31 -0.29
CA LYS A 93 19.59 1.96 0.26
C LYS A 93 18.97 2.03 1.65
N SER A 94 19.56 2.80 2.57
CA SER A 94 19.05 2.92 3.93
C SER A 94 17.68 3.59 3.98
N CYS A 95 17.43 4.64 3.20
CA CYS A 95 16.12 5.29 3.18
C CYS A 95 15.01 4.40 2.62
N LEU A 96 15.29 3.57 1.61
CA LEU A 96 14.25 2.81 0.92
C LEU A 96 14.16 1.37 1.43
N LEU A 97 15.25 0.61 1.42
CA LEU A 97 15.21 -0.81 1.80
C LEU A 97 15.07 -1.04 3.30
N GLU A 98 15.55 -0.12 4.14
CA GLU A 98 15.54 -0.29 5.60
C GLU A 98 14.35 0.41 6.28
N GLN A 99 13.79 1.47 5.66
CA GLN A 99 12.67 2.24 6.24
C GLN A 99 11.32 1.99 5.55
N THR A 100 11.28 1.30 4.41
CA THR A 100 10.03 1.01 3.69
C THR A 100 9.87 -0.50 3.46
N ARG A 101 8.77 -0.90 2.82
CA ARG A 101 8.57 -2.30 2.38
C ARG A 101 9.28 -2.62 1.05
N ALA A 102 10.20 -1.78 0.59
CA ALA A 102 10.99 -2.06 -0.60
C ALA A 102 11.91 -3.26 -0.36
N ALA A 103 12.02 -4.13 -1.36
CA ALA A 103 12.91 -5.29 -1.35
C ALA A 103 14.00 -5.19 -2.43
N SER A 104 13.79 -4.36 -3.45
CA SER A 104 14.71 -4.20 -4.57
C SER A 104 14.80 -2.72 -4.96
N LEU A 105 16.01 -2.24 -5.16
CA LEU A 105 16.32 -0.88 -5.58
C LEU A 105 17.31 -0.93 -6.75
N LEU A 106 16.94 -0.33 -7.89
CA LEU A 106 17.80 -0.23 -9.07
C LEU A 106 17.88 1.21 -9.54
N VAL A 107 19.08 1.72 -9.79
CA VAL A 107 19.30 3.02 -10.42
C VAL A 107 19.90 2.80 -11.80
N TRP A 108 19.22 3.30 -12.81
CA TRP A 108 19.66 3.27 -14.20
C TRP A 108 19.85 4.71 -14.70
N TYR A 109 20.98 4.99 -15.35
CA TYR A 109 21.30 6.33 -15.83
C TYR A 109 22.11 6.25 -17.12
N GLN A 110 21.70 7.01 -18.14
CA GLN A 110 22.40 7.13 -19.43
C GLN A 110 22.81 5.80 -20.10
N GLY A 111 22.00 4.74 -19.97
CA GLY A 111 22.28 3.44 -20.60
C GLY A 111 22.79 2.37 -19.64
N GLU A 112 23.29 2.76 -18.47
CA GLU A 112 23.97 1.85 -17.54
C GLU A 112 23.23 1.72 -16.21
N VAL A 113 23.35 0.55 -15.58
CA VAL A 113 22.85 0.33 -14.23
C VAL A 113 23.95 0.74 -13.25
N LEU A 114 23.71 1.81 -12.49
CA LEU A 114 24.69 2.36 -11.54
C LEU A 114 24.59 1.73 -10.16
N LEU A 115 23.39 1.29 -9.76
CA LEU A 115 23.12 0.67 -8.47
C LEU A 115 22.17 -0.52 -8.63
N ARG A 116 22.48 -1.63 -7.95
CA ARG A 116 21.56 -2.71 -7.61
C ARG A 116 21.69 -2.99 -6.11
N ALA A 117 20.60 -2.87 -5.37
CA ALA A 117 20.56 -3.12 -3.93
C ALA A 117 19.31 -3.88 -3.51
N GLY A 118 19.46 -4.94 -2.72
CA GLY A 118 18.36 -5.79 -2.26
C GLY A 118 18.28 -7.09 -3.05
N ILE A 119 17.09 -7.64 -3.22
CA ILE A 119 16.89 -8.96 -3.86
C ILE A 119 16.67 -8.78 -5.36
N PHE A 120 17.43 -9.50 -6.19
CA PHE A 120 17.34 -9.47 -7.66
C PHE A 120 17.32 -10.88 -8.27
N ALA A 121 16.83 -10.99 -9.50
CA ALA A 121 16.97 -12.21 -10.28
C ALA A 121 18.42 -12.36 -10.79
N GLU A 122 18.96 -13.58 -10.78
CA GLU A 122 20.40 -13.85 -10.98
C GLU A 122 21.00 -13.44 -12.35
N SER A 123 20.19 -13.18 -13.38
CA SER A 123 20.73 -12.96 -14.74
C SER A 123 19.89 -12.07 -15.66
N ALA A 124 19.04 -11.22 -15.12
CA ALA A 124 18.23 -10.32 -15.94
C ALA A 124 18.79 -8.88 -15.91
N ALA A 125 19.23 -8.40 -17.08
CA ALA A 125 19.56 -7.01 -17.29
C ALA A 125 18.28 -6.16 -17.33
N PHE A 126 18.35 -4.94 -16.80
CA PHE A 126 17.25 -4.00 -16.94
C PHE A 126 17.35 -3.33 -18.32
N ILE A 127 16.32 -3.50 -19.15
CA ILE A 127 16.24 -2.91 -20.49
C ILE A 127 14.97 -2.05 -20.56
N PRO A 128 15.11 -0.72 -20.58
CA PRO A 128 13.96 0.19 -20.65
C PRO A 128 13.06 -0.08 -21.86
N SER A 129 11.79 -0.39 -21.61
CA SER A 129 10.75 -0.58 -22.64
C SER A 129 9.66 0.50 -22.53
N THR A 130 8.41 0.19 -22.87
CA THR A 130 7.28 1.13 -22.95
C THR A 130 7.06 1.97 -21.68
N ILE A 131 7.09 1.38 -20.47
CA ILE A 131 6.81 2.14 -19.25
C ILE A 131 8.01 3.01 -18.90
N ALA A 132 9.20 2.41 -18.90
CA ALA A 132 10.44 3.12 -18.63
C ALA A 132 10.68 4.29 -19.61
N GLN A 133 10.42 4.09 -20.91
CA GLN A 133 10.52 5.15 -21.93
C GLN A 133 9.49 6.25 -21.71
N ARG A 134 8.25 5.92 -21.32
CA ARG A 134 7.24 6.92 -20.96
C ARG A 134 7.70 7.75 -19.76
N VAL A 135 8.30 7.13 -18.75
CA VAL A 135 8.84 7.83 -17.59
C VAL A 135 9.98 8.76 -18.02
N LEU A 136 10.91 8.28 -18.86
CA LEU A 136 11.99 9.11 -19.39
C LEU A 136 11.49 10.29 -20.23
N SER A 137 10.45 10.09 -21.06
CA SER A 137 9.94 11.15 -21.93
C SER A 137 9.07 12.18 -21.19
N THR A 138 8.36 11.76 -20.15
CA THR A 138 7.42 12.63 -19.43
C THR A 138 7.95 13.15 -18.10
N ALA A 139 9.04 12.58 -17.58
CA ALA A 139 9.56 12.76 -16.23
C ALA A 139 8.50 12.51 -15.12
N LYS A 140 7.39 11.81 -15.44
CA LYS A 140 6.33 11.49 -14.49
C LYS A 140 6.51 10.07 -13.97
N PRO A 141 6.42 9.84 -12.66
CA PRO A 141 6.50 8.49 -12.12
C PRO A 141 5.35 7.61 -12.57
N VAL A 142 5.63 6.31 -12.68
CA VAL A 142 4.62 5.27 -12.84
C VAL A 142 4.67 4.36 -11.62
N TYR A 143 3.54 4.27 -10.92
CA TYR A 143 3.36 3.34 -9.81
C TYR A 143 2.46 2.18 -10.24
N LEU A 144 3.01 0.98 -10.22
CA LEU A 144 2.32 -0.27 -10.48
C LEU A 144 1.96 -0.91 -9.14
N VAL A 145 0.68 -0.86 -8.80
CA VAL A 145 0.14 -1.34 -7.51
C VAL A 145 0.18 -2.85 -7.35
N ASP A 146 0.08 -3.59 -8.46
CA ASP A 146 0.29 -5.03 -8.53
C ASP A 146 0.82 -5.38 -9.94
N LEU A 147 2.10 -5.71 -10.04
CA LEU A 147 2.84 -6.02 -11.26
C LEU A 147 2.24 -7.22 -12.01
N ASN A 148 1.58 -8.14 -11.30
CA ASN A 148 0.91 -9.29 -11.92
C ASN A 148 -0.29 -8.88 -12.77
N LEU A 149 -0.90 -7.73 -12.49
CA LEU A 149 -2.00 -7.19 -13.29
C LEU A 149 -1.51 -6.58 -14.61
N PHE A 150 -0.21 -6.37 -14.77
CA PHE A 150 0.37 -5.70 -15.93
C PHE A 150 0.98 -6.73 -16.91
N PRO A 151 0.47 -6.81 -18.16
CA PRO A 151 1.01 -7.71 -19.17
C PRO A 151 2.43 -7.31 -19.62
N GLY A 152 2.81 -6.03 -19.47
CA GLY A 152 4.13 -5.49 -19.81
C GLY A 152 5.23 -5.75 -18.77
N ARG A 153 5.00 -6.59 -17.75
CA ARG A 153 5.96 -6.83 -16.66
C ARG A 153 7.32 -7.40 -17.08
N ILE A 154 7.45 -7.85 -18.32
CA ILE A 154 8.67 -8.44 -18.89
C ILE A 154 9.84 -7.45 -18.83
N GLU A 155 9.58 -6.14 -18.94
CA GLU A 155 10.63 -5.11 -18.85
C GLU A 155 11.28 -5.03 -17.46
N PHE A 156 10.61 -5.57 -16.44
CA PHE A 156 11.08 -5.62 -15.06
C PHE A 156 11.53 -7.02 -14.65
N ALA A 157 11.84 -7.90 -15.61
CA ALA A 157 12.36 -9.24 -15.35
C ALA A 157 13.68 -9.25 -14.54
N CYS A 158 14.38 -8.10 -14.43
CA CYS A 158 15.52 -7.93 -13.53
C CYS A 158 15.12 -8.08 -12.05
N LEU A 159 13.89 -7.78 -11.68
CA LEU A 159 13.36 -7.93 -10.33
C LEU A 159 13.04 -9.40 -10.04
N PRO A 160 13.13 -9.83 -8.77
CA PRO A 160 12.88 -11.21 -8.40
C PRO A 160 11.43 -11.61 -8.67
N GLU A 161 11.21 -12.89 -8.98
CA GLU A 161 9.86 -13.42 -9.05
C GLU A 161 9.17 -13.24 -7.69
N GLY A 162 7.89 -12.86 -7.71
CA GLY A 162 7.16 -12.48 -6.51
C GLY A 162 7.16 -10.97 -6.22
N THR A 163 7.82 -10.15 -7.04
CA THR A 163 7.64 -8.69 -6.98
C THR A 163 6.20 -8.34 -7.31
N ARG A 164 5.52 -7.65 -6.39
CA ARG A 164 4.11 -7.27 -6.51
C ARG A 164 3.93 -5.78 -6.71
N ALA A 165 4.58 -4.90 -5.97
CA ALA A 165 4.50 -3.47 -6.25
C ALA A 165 5.80 -2.96 -6.85
N LEU A 166 5.69 -1.96 -7.74
CA LEU A 166 6.83 -1.34 -8.39
C LEU A 166 6.60 0.15 -8.60
N VAL A 167 7.57 0.96 -8.21
CA VAL A 167 7.65 2.38 -8.55
C VAL A 167 8.76 2.56 -9.58
N CYS A 168 8.41 3.14 -10.72
CA CYS A 168 9.34 3.58 -11.76
C CYS A 168 9.36 5.12 -11.76
N GLN A 169 10.38 5.68 -11.12
CA GLN A 169 10.57 7.12 -10.96
C GLN A 169 11.65 7.62 -11.93
N GLY A 170 11.40 8.72 -12.63
CA GLY A 170 12.40 9.33 -13.50
C GLY A 170 13.42 10.15 -12.71
N ILE A 171 14.69 10.09 -13.11
CA ILE A 171 15.76 11.02 -12.75
C ILE A 171 15.89 12.00 -13.92
N GLY A 172 15.18 13.13 -13.84
CA GLY A 172 14.97 14.00 -15.00
C GLY A 172 14.42 13.21 -16.20
N GLN A 173 15.06 13.37 -17.35
CA GLN A 173 14.76 12.63 -18.59
C GLN A 173 15.88 11.65 -19.00
N THR A 174 16.87 11.44 -18.13
CA THR A 174 18.10 10.70 -18.48
C THR A 174 18.35 9.46 -17.63
N GLY A 175 17.58 9.25 -16.56
CA GLY A 175 17.66 8.06 -15.73
C GLY A 175 16.34 7.64 -15.10
N ILE A 176 16.39 6.51 -14.41
CA ILE A 176 15.25 5.87 -13.74
C ILE A 176 15.72 5.29 -12.40
N VAL A 177 14.90 5.45 -11.37
CA VAL A 177 14.94 4.69 -10.13
C VAL A 177 13.78 3.69 -10.14
N LEU A 178 14.09 2.41 -9.96
CA LEU A 178 13.11 1.36 -9.72
C LEU A 178 13.12 0.95 -8.26
N VAL A 179 11.93 0.88 -7.66
CA VAL A 179 11.74 0.40 -6.29
C VAL A 179 10.67 -0.69 -6.28
N GLY A 180 11.08 -1.93 -6.04
CA GLY A 180 10.21 -3.12 -6.02
C GLY A 180 9.86 -3.57 -4.60
N SER A 181 8.67 -4.16 -4.42
CA SER A 181 8.22 -4.75 -3.15
C SER A 181 7.49 -6.07 -3.36
N ALA A 182 7.59 -6.98 -2.38
CA ALA A 182 6.84 -8.23 -2.32
C ALA A 182 5.33 -8.06 -2.05
N TYR A 183 4.92 -6.86 -1.62
CA TYR A 183 3.54 -6.57 -1.22
C TYR A 183 2.83 -5.74 -2.30
N PRO A 184 1.59 -6.05 -2.69
CA PRO A 184 0.81 -5.14 -3.53
C PRO A 184 0.46 -3.87 -2.74
N ARG A 185 0.34 -2.74 -3.44
CA ARG A 185 0.01 -1.42 -2.86
C ARG A 185 0.92 -1.04 -1.67
N SER A 186 2.19 -1.41 -1.73
CA SER A 186 3.13 -1.30 -0.60
C SER A 186 3.53 0.12 -0.24
N PHE A 187 3.47 1.05 -1.19
CA PHE A 187 3.95 2.42 -1.03
C PHE A 187 2.81 3.40 -0.79
N SER A 188 2.93 4.17 0.29
CA SER A 188 2.08 5.29 0.67
C SER A 188 2.38 6.54 -0.17
N PRO A 189 1.45 7.51 -0.22
CA PRO A 189 1.70 8.79 -0.90
C PRO A 189 2.94 9.53 -0.38
N GLN A 190 3.24 9.41 0.92
CA GLN A 190 4.43 10.01 1.51
C GLN A 190 5.71 9.33 1.02
N GLU A 191 5.74 8.00 0.96
CA GLU A 191 6.89 7.25 0.42
C GLU A 191 7.09 7.53 -1.07
N LEU A 192 6.02 7.67 -1.86
CA LEU A 192 6.11 8.06 -3.27
C LEU A 192 6.72 9.46 -3.43
N ALA A 193 6.29 10.43 -2.63
CA ALA A 193 6.88 11.77 -2.63
C ALA A 193 8.35 11.75 -2.19
N TRP A 194 8.72 10.89 -1.23
CA TRP A 194 10.11 10.71 -0.82
C TRP A 194 10.98 10.14 -1.94
N ILE A 195 10.49 9.13 -2.68
CA ILE A 195 11.19 8.57 -3.84
C ILE A 195 11.42 9.63 -4.92
N GLU A 196 10.43 10.50 -5.16
CA GLU A 196 10.57 11.63 -6.10
C GLU A 196 11.66 12.61 -5.65
N ILE A 197 11.68 12.99 -4.38
CA ILE A 197 12.70 13.89 -3.82
C ILE A 197 14.11 13.27 -3.92
N LEU A 198 14.25 11.98 -3.65
CA LEU A 198 15.53 11.26 -3.79
C LEU A 198 15.99 11.22 -5.26
N ALA A 199 15.07 11.05 -6.21
CA ALA A 199 15.42 11.11 -7.63
C ALA A 199 15.88 12.52 -8.06
N ILE A 200 15.25 13.58 -7.55
CA ILE A 200 15.69 14.97 -7.78
C ILE A 200 17.08 15.21 -7.17
N HIS A 201 17.36 14.64 -5.99
CA HIS A 201 18.69 14.71 -5.37
C HIS A 201 19.76 14.06 -6.25
N LEU A 202 19.49 12.85 -6.76
CA LEU A 202 20.38 12.17 -7.70
C LEU A 202 20.60 12.97 -8.99
N GLU A 203 19.56 13.57 -9.56
CA GLU A 203 19.67 14.37 -10.79
C GLU A 203 20.68 15.52 -10.63
N LYS A 204 20.61 16.23 -9.50
CA LYS A 204 21.55 17.33 -9.20
C LYS A 204 22.98 16.82 -9.08
N ASN A 205 23.20 15.71 -8.39
CA ASN A 205 24.53 15.17 -8.17
C ASN A 205 25.14 14.59 -9.45
N PHE A 206 24.35 13.89 -10.27
CA PHE A 206 24.80 13.38 -11.56
C PHE A 206 25.15 14.51 -12.54
N THR A 207 24.43 15.63 -12.48
CA THR A 207 24.71 16.80 -13.33
C THR A 207 25.94 17.58 -12.86
N SER A 208 26.19 17.65 -11.55
CA SER A 208 27.33 18.38 -10.96
C SER A 208 28.70 17.73 -11.20
N VAL A 209 28.74 16.47 -11.65
CA VAL A 209 29.97 15.69 -11.84
C VAL A 209 30.41 15.62 -13.32
N LYS A 210 29.66 16.27 -14.22
CA LYS A 210 30.11 16.56 -15.60
C LYS A 210 30.97 17.82 -15.62
#